data_AF-A0A562INB5-F1
#
_entry.id   AF-A0A562INB5-F1
#
_cell.length_a   1.000
_cell.length_b   1.000
_cell.length_c   1.000
_cell.angle_alpha   90.00
_cell.angle_beta   90.00
_cell.angle_gamma   90.00
#
_symmetry.space_group_name_H-M   'P 1'
#
loop_
_entity.id
_entity.type
_entity.pdbx_description
1 polymer ?
#
loop_
_entity_poly.entity_id
_entity_poly.type
_entity_poly.pdbx_seq_one_letter_code
_entity_poly.pdbx_strand_id
1 'polypeptide(L)'
;MYLLAVAPTHRGRGLGGALLAALVAAAGRPAWLSTRDEPTPPRALYERLGWRPVGRSPDAPNGQPAVVLLLDESPRPVVESAARVIPT
;
A
#
# COMPACT_ATOMS: atom_id res chain seq x y z
N MET A 1 -14.04 -4.64 -3.90
CA MET A 1 -12.67 -4.26 -4.30
C MET A 1 -12.79 -3.21 -5.39
N TYR A 2 -12.24 -2.01 -5.20
CA TYR A 2 -12.30 -0.93 -6.20
C TYR A 2 -10.99 -0.87 -7.00
N LEU A 3 -11.08 -0.52 -8.29
CA LEU A 3 -9.92 -0.39 -9.18
C LEU A 3 -9.52 1.08 -9.33
N LEU A 4 -8.24 1.36 -9.20
CA LEU A 4 -7.63 2.63 -9.60
C LEU A 4 -6.72 2.41 -10.81
N ALA A 5 -7.00 3.09 -11.92
CA ALA A 5 -6.20 3.01 -13.12
C ALA A 5 -6.14 4.36 -13.85
N VAL A 6 -5.01 4.61 -14.53
CA VAL A 6 -4.85 5.71 -15.48
C VAL A 6 -4.64 5.12 -16.86
N ALA A 7 -5.43 5.61 -17.84
CA ALA A 7 -5.31 5.22 -19.24
C ALA A 7 -3.86 5.39 -19.74
N PRO A 8 -3.29 4.44 -20.52
CA PRO A 8 -1.89 4.48 -20.93
C PRO A 8 -1.43 5.82 -21.52
N THR A 9 -2.27 6.43 -22.36
CA THR A 9 -2.04 7.73 -23.02
C THR A 9 -1.96 8.93 -22.08
N HIS A 10 -2.36 8.75 -20.81
CA HIS A 10 -2.41 9.81 -19.79
C HIS A 10 -1.42 9.56 -18.63
N ARG A 11 -0.57 8.52 -18.72
CA ARG A 11 0.44 8.21 -17.69
C ARG A 11 1.62 9.18 -17.76
N GLY A 12 2.47 9.16 -16.72
CA GLY A 12 3.65 10.04 -16.62
C GLY A 12 3.34 11.50 -16.26
N ARG A 13 2.07 11.83 -15.97
CA ARG A 13 1.60 13.20 -15.67
C ARG A 13 1.20 13.41 -14.21
N GLY A 14 1.58 12.51 -13.31
CA GLY A 14 1.22 12.60 -11.88
C GLY A 14 -0.23 12.22 -11.54
N LEU A 15 -1.09 11.92 -12.52
CA LEU A 15 -2.52 11.64 -12.30
C LEU A 15 -2.79 10.49 -11.32
N GLY A 16 -1.99 9.42 -11.34
CA GLY A 16 -2.17 8.30 -10.42
C GLY A 16 -1.99 8.70 -8.96
N GLY A 17 -1.01 9.57 -8.67
CA GLY A 17 -0.81 10.11 -7.33
C GLY A 17 -1.91 11.08 -6.92
N ALA A 18 -2.35 11.95 -7.84
CA ALA A 18 -3.44 12.89 -7.58
C ALA A 18 -4.77 12.18 -7.28
N LEU A 19 -5.12 11.16 -8.07
CA LEU A 19 -6.33 10.36 -7.85
C LEU A 19 -6.26 9.59 -6.52
N LEU A 20 -5.12 8.96 -6.22
CA LEU A 20 -4.94 8.25 -4.95
C LEU A 20 -5.07 9.19 -3.75
N ALA A 21 -4.47 10.38 -3.82
CA ALA A 21 -4.58 11.38 -2.76
C ALA A 21 -6.02 11.84 -2.55
N ALA A 22 -6.77 12.09 -3.63
CA ALA A 22 -8.18 12.46 -3.55
C ALA A 22 -9.03 11.35 -2.93
N LEU A 23 -8.79 10.08 -3.29
CA LEU A 23 -9.47 8.92 -2.70
C LEU A 23 -9.18 8.78 -1.20
N VAL A 24 -7.92 8.92 -0.80
CA VAL A 24 -7.54 8.87 0.63
C VAL A 24 -8.15 10.03 1.40
N ALA A 25 -8.18 11.24 0.83
CA ALA A 25 -8.78 12.40 1.47
C ALA A 25 -10.30 12.21 1.68
N ALA A 26 -10.98 11.54 0.74
CA ALA A 26 -12.41 11.25 0.85
C ALA A 26 -12.72 10.06 1.78
N ALA A 27 -11.90 9.02 1.76
CA ALA A 27 -12.12 7.80 2.54
C ALA A 27 -11.62 7.91 3.99
N GLY A 28 -10.65 8.78 4.26
CA GLY A 28 -9.96 8.86 5.54
C GLY A 28 -8.88 7.79 5.71
N ARG A 29 -8.29 7.75 6.90
CA ARG A 29 -7.27 6.77 7.31
C ARG A 29 -7.81 5.93 8.47
N PRO A 30 -7.31 4.70 8.68
CA PRO A 30 -6.33 4.01 7.84
C PRO A 30 -6.90 3.59 6.47
N ALA A 31 -6.04 3.57 5.45
CA ALA A 31 -6.39 3.12 4.10
C ALA A 31 -5.50 1.95 3.68
N TRP A 32 -6.07 0.96 2.99
CA TRP A 32 -5.32 -0.17 2.47
C TRP A 32 -5.60 -0.38 0.99
N LEU A 33 -4.62 -0.96 0.30
CA LEU A 33 -4.74 -1.40 -1.09
C LEU A 33 -3.97 -2.69 -1.31
N SER A 34 -4.32 -3.42 -2.35
CA SER A 34 -3.52 -4.55 -2.86
C SER A 34 -2.95 -4.22 -4.23
N THR A 35 -1.74 -4.71 -4.49
CA THR A 35 -1.08 -4.60 -5.80
C THR A 35 -0.19 -5.82 -6.03
N ARG A 36 0.36 -5.96 -7.23
CA ARG A 36 1.31 -7.04 -7.56
C ARG A 36 2.50 -7.03 -6.62
N ASP A 37 2.89 -8.20 -6.10
CA ASP A 37 4.10 -8.37 -5.29
C ASP A 37 5.37 -8.49 -6.16
N GLU A 38 5.54 -7.53 -7.07
CA GLU A 38 6.73 -7.37 -7.89
C GLU A 38 7.05 -5.87 -8.04
N PRO A 39 8.29 -5.48 -8.40
CA PRO A 39 8.63 -4.10 -8.67
C PRO A 39 7.81 -3.55 -9.84
N THR A 40 6.94 -2.57 -9.59
CA THR A 40 6.10 -1.94 -10.61
C THR A 40 6.00 -0.44 -10.39
N PRO A 41 5.73 0.38 -11.44
CA PRO A 41 5.56 1.81 -11.26
C PRO A 41 4.49 2.21 -10.22
N PRO A 42 3.32 1.54 -10.13
CA PRO A 42 2.36 1.78 -9.04
C PRO A 42 2.92 1.46 -7.66
N ARG A 43 3.65 0.34 -7.49
CA ARG A 43 4.26 -0.03 -6.20
C ARG A 43 5.24 1.04 -5.71
N ALA A 44 6.14 1.48 -6.59
CA ALA A 44 7.10 2.54 -6.26
C ALA A 44 6.42 3.89 -5.95
N LEU A 45 5.27 4.18 -6.58
CA LEU A 45 4.45 5.34 -6.23
C LEU A 45 3.89 5.22 -4.81
N TYR A 46 3.26 4.09 -4.47
CA TYR A 46 2.68 3.88 -3.15
C TYR A 46 3.74 3.95 -2.05
N GLU A 47 4.88 3.28 -2.22
CA GLU A 47 5.99 3.30 -1.26
C GLU A 47 6.53 4.72 -1.04
N ARG A 48 6.73 5.51 -2.12
CA ARG A 48 7.13 6.92 -2.02
C ARG A 48 6.11 7.80 -1.29
N LEU A 49 4.83 7.44 -1.34
CA LEU A 49 3.75 8.13 -0.63
C LEU A 49 3.55 7.64 0.81
N GLY A 50 4.45 6.80 1.34
CA GLY A 50 4.42 6.35 2.73
C GLY A 50 3.55 5.13 2.99
N TRP A 51 3.10 4.44 1.95
CA TRP A 51 2.41 3.17 2.09
C TRP A 51 3.41 2.07 2.42
N ARG A 52 3.09 1.23 3.41
CA ARG A 52 3.96 0.14 3.88
C ARG A 52 3.32 -1.24 3.66
N PRO A 53 4.08 -2.26 3.26
CA PRO A 53 3.56 -3.62 3.15
C PRO A 53 3.16 -4.14 4.54
N VAL A 54 2.01 -4.80 4.64
CA VAL A 54 1.49 -5.40 5.88
C VAL A 54 1.12 -6.87 5.74
N GLY A 55 1.11 -7.40 4.52
CA GLY A 55 0.81 -8.79 4.26
C GLY A 55 0.92 -9.13 2.78
N ARG A 56 0.86 -10.43 2.49
CA ARG A 56 0.79 -10.98 1.13
C ARG A 56 -0.50 -11.78 1.00
N SER A 57 -1.09 -11.75 -0.19
CA SER A 57 -2.25 -12.57 -0.56
C SER A 57 -1.90 -13.33 -1.84
N PRO A 58 -2.35 -14.59 -1.99
CA PRO A 58 -2.15 -15.35 -3.22
C PRO A 58 -2.94 -14.80 -4.43
N ASP A 59 -3.92 -13.91 -4.21
CA ASP A 59 -5.00 -13.64 -5.18
C ASP A 59 -4.98 -12.22 -5.78
N ALA A 60 -3.91 -11.81 -6.48
CA ALA A 60 -4.06 -10.66 -7.38
C ALA A 60 -5.01 -11.04 -8.54
N PRO A 61 -5.71 -10.09 -9.18
CA PRO A 61 -6.65 -10.37 -10.28
C PRO A 61 -6.06 -11.12 -11.48
N ASN A 62 -4.73 -11.18 -11.59
CA ASN A 62 -3.99 -11.90 -12.63
C ASN A 62 -3.42 -13.26 -12.15
N GLY A 63 -3.86 -13.76 -10.98
CA GLY A 63 -3.38 -15.01 -10.38
C GLY A 63 -1.95 -14.96 -9.84
N GLN A 64 -1.35 -13.77 -9.78
CA GLN A 64 -0.02 -13.57 -9.22
C GLN A 64 -0.10 -13.20 -7.73
N PRO A 65 0.97 -13.38 -6.96
CA PRO A 65 1.04 -12.90 -5.59
C PRO A 65 0.74 -11.39 -5.50
N ALA A 66 -0.14 -11.03 -4.58
CA ALA A 66 -0.42 -9.66 -4.20
C ALA A 66 0.30 -9.31 -2.89
N VAL A 67 0.71 -8.06 -2.79
CA VAL A 67 1.10 -7.42 -1.52
C VAL A 67 0.00 -6.45 -1.10
N VAL A 68 -0.37 -6.50 0.17
CA VAL A 68 -1.28 -5.52 0.79
C VAL A 68 -0.44 -4.43 1.42
N LEU A 69 -0.72 -3.18 1.06
CA LEU A 69 -0.09 -2.01 1.64
C LEU A 69 -1.08 -1.21 2.48
N LEU A 70 -0.57 -0.60 3.55
CA LEU A 70 -1.32 0.21 4.50
C LEU A 70 -0.75 1.64 4.53
N LEU A 71 -1.63 2.63 4.49
CA LEU A 71 -1.37 4.01 4.84
C LEU A 71 -2.10 4.33 6.15
N ASP A 72 -1.35 4.59 7.21
CA ASP A 72 -1.83 4.72 8.57
C ASP A 72 -1.30 6.01 9.21
N GLU A 73 -2.02 6.55 10.20
CA GLU A 73 -1.78 7.83 10.85
C GLU A 73 -0.54 7.78 11.75
N SER A 74 0.62 8.15 11.19
CA SER A 74 1.91 8.33 11.91
C SER A 74 2.67 7.04 12.28
N PRO A 75 4.01 7.12 12.44
CA PRO A 75 4.86 5.95 12.55
C PRO A 75 4.60 5.24 13.88
N ARG A 76 4.48 3.91 13.85
CA ARG A 76 4.51 3.14 15.10
C ARG A 76 5.89 3.40 15.74
N PRO A 77 5.97 3.60 17.08
CA PRO A 77 7.25 3.63 17.75
C PRO A 77 8.03 2.35 17.40
N VAL A 78 9.34 2.48 17.17
CA VAL A 78 10.24 1.32 17.16
C VAL A 78 10.08 0.67 18.53
N VAL A 79 9.28 -0.38 18.61
CA VAL A 79 9.32 -1.31 19.74
C VAL A 79 10.62 -2.07 19.59
N GLU A 80 11.67 -1.54 20.21
CA GLU A 80 12.88 -2.27 20.51
C GLU A 80 12.48 -3.55 21.25
N SER A 81 12.99 -4.67 20.76
CA SER A 81 12.60 -6.03 21.15
C SER A 81 12.83 -6.27 22.64
N ALA A 82 11.81 -6.06 23.47
CA ALA A 82 11.76 -6.65 24.79
C ALA A 82 11.37 -8.13 24.64
N ALA A 83 12.39 -8.99 24.60
CA ALA A 83 12.24 -10.41 24.86
C ALA A 83 11.46 -10.59 26.17
N ARG A 84 10.19 -10.98 26.08
CA ARG A 84 9.40 -11.34 27.26
C ARG A 84 9.79 -12.76 27.65
N VAL A 85 10.63 -12.82 28.68
CA VAL A 85 10.84 -13.99 29.54
C VAL A 85 9.48 -14.60 29.89
N ILE A 86 9.31 -15.90 29.64
CA ILE A 86 8.21 -16.70 30.18
C ILE A 86 8.78 -17.42 31.41
N PRO A 87 8.34 -17.10 32.64
CA PRO A 87 8.64 -17.92 33.80
C PRO A 87 7.62 -19.06 33.89
N THR A 88 8.12 -20.29 34.07
CA THR A 88 7.43 -21.35 34.83
C THR A 88 8.45 -22.00 35.74
#